data_AF-A0A7S1Q8C1-F1
#
_entry.id   AF-A0A7S1Q8C1-F1
#
_cell.length_a   1.000
_cell.length_b   1.000
_cell.length_c   1.000
_cell.angle_alpha   90.00
_cell.angle_beta   90.00
_cell.angle_gamma   90.00
#
_symmetry.space_group_name_H-M   'P 1'
#
loop_
_entity.id
_entity.type
_entity.pdbx_description
1 polymer ?
#
loop_
_entity_poly.entity_id
_entity_poly.type
_entity_poly.pdbx_seq_one_letter_code
_entity_poly.pdbx_strand_id
1 'polypeptide(L)'
;MIFDAEHAGSFMPAMQVRIALKQLAKRDYAHFMGIKYGRKLFFPFGPRPEDTGDVPDPRIDRAVVQKWCAGLTGFPFVDAGMRQLTSSGWAHDRVRECLAWFLARGFGQDWRLGAEWFERCSLDYDPFICYGAFARVAGLTK
;
A
#
# COMPACT_ATOMS: atom_id res chain seq x y z
N MET A 1 -27.54 1.53 33.07
CA MET A 1 -26.13 1.40 32.62
C MET A 1 -25.73 2.71 31.98
N ILE A 2 -25.35 3.68 32.81
CA ILE A 2 -24.87 4.99 32.38
C ILE A 2 -23.35 4.83 32.27
N PHE A 3 -22.79 5.08 31.09
CA PHE A 3 -21.34 5.18 30.90
C PHE A 3 -20.87 6.44 31.62
N ASP A 4 -20.18 6.28 32.75
CA ASP A 4 -19.55 7.39 33.46
C ASP A 4 -18.45 8.02 32.61
N ALA A 5 -18.59 9.31 32.32
CA ALA A 5 -17.67 10.11 31.52
C ALA A 5 -16.25 10.20 32.12
N GLU A 6 -16.10 9.99 33.42
CA GLU A 6 -14.80 10.04 34.11
C GLU A 6 -13.89 8.85 33.75
N HIS A 7 -14.45 7.68 33.43
CA HIS A 7 -13.66 6.51 33.00
C HIS A 7 -13.28 6.56 31.51
N ALA A 8 -13.94 7.41 30.71
CA ALA A 8 -13.63 7.58 29.30
C ALA A 8 -12.34 8.41 29.08
N GLY A 9 -12.03 9.34 29.99
CA GLY A 9 -10.91 10.28 29.87
C GLY A 9 -9.52 9.63 29.98
N SER A 10 -9.36 8.57 30.79
CA SER A 10 -8.09 7.83 30.93
C SER A 10 -7.94 6.70 29.91
N PHE A 11 -9.06 6.20 29.36
CA PHE A 11 -9.09 5.11 28.39
C PHE A 11 -8.74 5.56 26.97
N MET A 12 -9.17 6.77 26.57
CA MET A 12 -8.90 7.31 25.23
C MET A 12 -7.40 7.50 24.92
N PRO A 13 -6.56 8.05 25.82
CA PRO A 13 -5.12 8.16 25.59
C PRO A 13 -4.42 6.79 25.48
N ALA A 14 -4.77 5.84 26.35
CA ALA A 14 -4.18 4.50 26.32
C ALA A 14 -4.52 3.74 25.02
N MET A 15 -5.74 3.88 24.51
CA MET A 15 -6.14 3.30 23.23
C MET A 15 -5.41 3.95 22.05
N GLN A 16 -5.29 5.28 22.03
CA GLN A 16 -4.56 6.01 20.98
C GLN A 16 -3.08 5.63 20.95
N VAL A 17 -2.43 5.51 22.11
CA VAL A 17 -1.04 5.04 22.21
C VAL A 17 -0.91 3.62 21.62
N ARG A 18 -1.82 2.70 21.94
CA ARG A 18 -1.80 1.35 21.37
C ARG A 18 -1.97 1.34 19.85
N ILE A 19 -2.82 2.21 19.30
CA ILE A 19 -2.98 2.36 17.85
C ILE A 19 -1.68 2.88 17.23
N ALA A 20 -1.07 3.92 17.80
CA ALA A 20 0.20 4.48 17.32
C ALA A 20 1.33 3.43 17.36
N LEU A 21 1.47 2.71 18.47
CA LEU A 21 2.44 1.62 18.61
C LEU A 21 2.24 0.53 17.55
N LYS A 22 0.98 0.20 17.22
CA LYS A 22 0.70 -0.76 16.13
C LYS A 22 1.15 -0.24 14.76
N GLN A 23 1.04 1.05 14.48
CA GLN A 23 1.53 1.61 13.21
C GLN A 23 3.07 1.58 13.15
N LEU A 24 3.74 1.91 14.26
CA LEU A 24 5.20 1.79 14.36
C LEU A 24 5.66 0.33 14.20
N ALA A 25 4.99 -0.61 14.87
CA ALA A 25 5.30 -2.03 14.75
C ALA A 25 5.14 -2.56 13.31
N LYS A 26 4.15 -2.07 12.54
CA LYS A 26 4.01 -2.41 11.12
C LYS A 26 5.17 -1.88 10.28
N ARG A 27 5.66 -0.68 10.58
CA ARG A 27 6.83 -0.10 9.91
C ARG A 27 8.05 -0.99 10.13
N ASP A 28 8.33 -1.32 11.38
CA ASP A 28 9.49 -2.15 11.74
C ASP A 28 9.35 -3.57 11.16
N TYR A 29 8.14 -4.13 11.14
CA TYR A 29 7.85 -5.38 10.44
C TYR A 29 8.20 -5.30 8.94
N ALA A 30 7.77 -4.24 8.24
CA ALA A 30 8.07 -4.07 6.83
C ALA A 30 9.59 -4.02 6.59
N HIS A 31 10.34 -3.34 7.44
CA HIS A 31 11.81 -3.31 7.38
C HIS A 31 12.42 -4.69 7.59
N PHE A 32 11.96 -5.47 8.58
CA PHE A 32 12.45 -6.83 8.79
C PHE A 32 12.18 -7.73 7.59
N MET A 33 11.00 -7.62 6.97
CA MET A 33 10.68 -8.36 5.74
C MET A 33 11.54 -7.90 4.56
N GLY A 34 11.79 -6.59 4.44
CA GLY A 34 12.70 -6.01 3.47
C GLY A 34 14.12 -6.57 3.57
N ILE A 35 14.65 -6.67 4.79
CA ILE A 35 15.97 -7.26 5.07
C ILE A 35 15.97 -8.76 4.75
N LYS A 36 14.93 -9.50 5.15
CA LYS A 36 14.81 -10.95 4.93
C LYS A 36 14.79 -11.32 3.45
N TYR A 37 14.01 -10.60 2.64
CA TYR A 37 13.84 -10.91 1.22
C TYR A 37 14.83 -10.18 0.31
N GLY A 38 15.38 -9.06 0.77
CA GLY A 38 16.32 -8.22 0.02
C GLY A 38 15.75 -7.85 -1.35
N ARG A 39 16.57 -8.03 -2.39
CA ARG A 39 16.20 -7.70 -3.77
C ARG A 39 14.96 -8.44 -4.30
N LYS A 40 14.61 -9.59 -3.72
CA LYS A 40 13.45 -10.38 -4.17
C LYS A 40 12.14 -9.61 -4.02
N LEU A 41 12.09 -8.64 -3.11
CA LEU A 41 10.93 -7.77 -2.92
C LEU A 41 10.53 -7.05 -4.22
N PHE A 42 11.48 -6.72 -5.10
CA PHE A 42 11.25 -5.88 -6.29
C PHE A 42 11.00 -6.69 -7.59
N PHE A 43 11.06 -8.02 -7.52
CA PHE A 43 10.84 -8.86 -8.70
C PHE A 43 9.35 -9.04 -9.01
N PRO A 44 8.97 -9.38 -10.27
CA PRO A 44 7.56 -9.57 -10.64
C PRO A 44 6.79 -10.53 -9.72
N PHE A 45 7.46 -11.58 -9.25
CA PHE A 45 6.94 -12.58 -8.32
C PHE A 45 6.94 -12.15 -6.85
N GLY A 46 7.44 -10.96 -6.54
CA GLY A 46 7.49 -10.40 -5.20
C GLY A 46 8.32 -11.24 -4.21
N PRO A 47 8.09 -11.11 -2.91
CA PRO A 47 8.86 -11.80 -1.87
C PRO A 47 8.53 -13.31 -1.74
N ARG A 48 8.00 -13.98 -2.76
CA ARG A 48 7.79 -15.43 -2.82
C ARG A 48 8.97 -16.13 -3.49
N PRO A 49 9.88 -16.78 -2.74
CA PRO A 49 11.01 -17.48 -3.35
C PRO A 49 10.67 -18.91 -3.79
N GLU A 50 9.62 -19.54 -3.24
CA GLU A 50 9.34 -20.97 -3.40
C GLU A 50 8.31 -21.35 -4.50
N ASP A 51 7.50 -20.39 -5.00
CA ASP A 51 6.39 -20.67 -5.94
C ASP A 51 6.39 -19.67 -7.12
N THR A 52 7.48 -19.61 -7.89
CA THR A 52 7.61 -18.69 -9.04
C THR A 52 7.01 -19.24 -10.33
N GLY A 53 6.74 -20.55 -10.43
CA GLY A 53 6.22 -21.20 -11.63
C GLY A 53 4.80 -20.78 -12.03
N ASP A 54 4.01 -20.28 -11.07
CA ASP A 54 2.60 -19.92 -11.27
C ASP A 54 2.36 -18.42 -11.38
N VAL A 55 3.42 -17.58 -11.34
CA VAL A 55 3.26 -16.12 -11.46
C VAL A 55 3.06 -15.80 -12.94
N PRO A 56 1.88 -15.32 -13.35
CA PRO A 56 1.64 -14.97 -14.75
C PRO A 56 2.55 -13.81 -15.16
N ASP A 57 2.87 -13.75 -16.45
CA ASP A 57 3.62 -12.62 -16.99
C ASP A 57 2.91 -11.30 -16.64
N PRO A 58 3.66 -10.30 -16.13
CA PRO A 58 3.05 -9.04 -15.72
C PRO A 58 2.45 -8.34 -16.94
N ARG A 59 1.14 -8.10 -16.89
CA ARG A 59 0.45 -7.32 -17.91
C ARG A 59 0.77 -5.84 -17.74
N ILE A 60 1.12 -5.19 -18.84
CA ILE A 60 1.41 -3.76 -18.88
C ILE A 60 0.62 -3.11 -20.02
N ASP A 61 -0.47 -2.45 -19.67
CA ASP A 61 -1.22 -1.55 -20.53
C ASP A 61 -0.90 -0.10 -20.13
N ARG A 62 -0.03 0.53 -20.90
CA ARG A 62 0.46 1.90 -20.60
C ARG A 62 -0.67 2.92 -20.53
N ALA A 63 -1.72 2.78 -21.35
CA ALA A 63 -2.82 3.73 -21.36
C ALA A 63 -3.66 3.62 -20.08
N VAL A 64 -3.91 2.39 -19.61
CA VAL A 64 -4.60 2.14 -18.34
C VAL A 64 -3.79 2.69 -17.17
N VAL A 65 -2.49 2.40 -17.13
CA VAL A 65 -1.60 2.87 -16.05
C VAL A 65 -1.53 4.40 -16.03
N GLN A 66 -1.43 5.06 -17.19
CA GLN A 66 -1.42 6.52 -17.27
C GLN A 66 -2.72 7.14 -16.75
N LYS A 67 -3.89 6.56 -17.11
CA LYS A 67 -5.18 7.02 -16.57
C LYS A 67 -5.25 6.85 -15.06
N TRP A 68 -4.73 5.75 -14.52
CA TRP A 68 -4.62 5.55 -13.08
C TRP A 68 -3.70 6.59 -12.44
N CYS A 69 -2.48 6.78 -12.93
CA CYS A 69 -1.54 7.80 -12.44
C CYS A 69 -2.14 9.21 -12.42
N ALA A 70 -2.92 9.57 -13.46
CA ALA A 70 -3.57 10.87 -13.59
C ALA A 70 -4.87 11.02 -12.78
N GLY A 71 -5.39 9.95 -12.17
CA GLY A 71 -6.70 9.96 -11.53
C GLY A 71 -7.84 10.24 -12.52
N LEU A 72 -7.81 9.58 -13.68
CA LEU A 72 -8.77 9.65 -14.79
C LEU A 72 -9.28 8.25 -15.17
N THR A 73 -9.50 7.40 -14.17
CA THR A 73 -9.97 6.02 -14.34
C THR A 73 -11.47 5.94 -14.53
N GLY A 74 -12.23 6.96 -14.13
CA GLY A 74 -13.69 6.97 -14.11
C GLY A 74 -14.28 6.39 -12.82
N PHE A 75 -13.44 5.91 -11.89
CA PHE A 75 -13.86 5.49 -10.55
C PHE A 75 -13.62 6.63 -9.55
N PRO A 76 -14.67 7.29 -9.03
CA PRO A 76 -14.51 8.51 -8.24
C PRO A 76 -13.57 8.38 -7.04
N PHE A 77 -13.61 7.24 -6.34
CA PHE A 77 -12.75 6.98 -5.20
C PHE A 77 -11.26 6.87 -5.59
N VAL A 78 -10.96 6.15 -6.67
CA VAL A 78 -9.60 5.99 -7.18
C VAL A 78 -9.07 7.33 -7.69
N ASP A 79 -9.89 8.05 -8.45
CA ASP A 79 -9.53 9.32 -9.04
C ASP A 79 -9.26 10.38 -7.96
N ALA A 80 -10.10 10.46 -6.93
CA ALA A 80 -9.88 11.35 -5.79
C ALA A 80 -8.61 10.99 -5.02
N GLY A 81 -8.38 9.69 -4.75
CA GLY A 81 -7.18 9.24 -4.04
C GLY A 81 -5.88 9.54 -4.79
N MET A 82 -5.87 9.31 -6.11
CA MET A 82 -4.69 9.61 -6.95
C MET A 82 -4.43 11.11 -7.05
N ARG A 83 -5.47 11.94 -7.14
CA ARG A 83 -5.33 13.40 -7.13
C ARG A 83 -4.85 13.91 -5.77
N GLN A 84 -5.33 13.33 -4.67
CA GLN A 84 -4.85 13.67 -3.32
C GLN A 84 -3.36 13.35 -3.19
N LEU A 85 -2.96 12.13 -3.55
CA LEU A 85 -1.56 11.69 -3.48
C LEU A 85 -0.64 12.59 -4.33
N THR A 86 -1.02 12.88 -5.57
CA THR A 86 -0.18 13.66 -6.50
C THR A 86 -0.12 15.15 -6.15
N SER A 87 -1.16 15.74 -5.56
CA SER A 87 -1.18 17.15 -5.17
C SER A 87 -0.54 17.44 -3.82
N SER A 88 -0.71 16.54 -2.84
CA SER A 88 -0.24 16.78 -1.46
C SER A 88 0.97 15.94 -1.06
N GLY A 89 1.31 14.92 -1.85
CA GLY A 89 2.35 13.95 -1.50
C GLY A 89 1.95 12.97 -0.40
N TRP A 90 0.67 12.94 0.00
CA TRP A 90 0.15 12.08 1.03
C TRP A 90 -1.25 11.56 0.70
N ALA A 91 -1.56 10.35 1.14
CA ALA A 91 -2.91 9.80 1.14
C ALA A 91 -3.08 8.86 2.33
N HIS A 92 -4.29 8.77 2.87
CA HIS A 92 -4.59 7.88 3.99
C HIS A 92 -4.27 6.41 3.66
N ASP A 93 -3.73 5.64 4.61
CA ASP A 93 -3.28 4.26 4.41
C ASP A 93 -4.29 3.37 3.69
N ARG A 94 -5.58 3.47 4.07
CA ARG A 94 -6.64 2.68 3.41
C ARG A 94 -6.87 3.09 1.97
N VAL A 95 -6.72 4.37 1.65
CA VAL A 95 -6.79 4.85 0.27
C VAL A 95 -5.63 4.26 -0.51
N ARG A 96 -4.41 4.29 0.04
CA ARG A 96 -3.22 3.70 -0.61
C ARG A 96 -3.38 2.20 -0.89
N GLU A 97 -3.89 1.44 0.07
CA GLU A 97 -4.19 0.00 -0.11
C GLU A 97 -5.22 -0.23 -1.22
N CYS A 98 -6.29 0.56 -1.25
CA CYS A 98 -7.29 0.47 -2.31
C CYS A 98 -6.71 0.83 -3.68
N LEU A 99 -5.93 1.91 -3.79
CA LEU A 99 -5.28 2.32 -5.03
C LEU A 99 -4.36 1.22 -5.58
N ALA A 100 -3.56 0.63 -4.70
CA ALA A 100 -2.67 -0.48 -5.04
C ALA A 100 -3.45 -1.73 -5.50
N TRP A 101 -4.55 -2.08 -4.79
CA TRP A 101 -5.42 -3.19 -5.18
C TRP A 101 -6.11 -2.94 -6.53
N PHE A 102 -6.61 -1.72 -6.77
CA PHE A 102 -7.26 -1.36 -8.03
C PHE A 102 -6.29 -1.51 -9.21
N LEU A 103 -5.04 -1.08 -9.05
CA LEU A 103 -4.04 -1.28 -10.10
C LEU A 103 -3.73 -2.76 -10.32
N ALA A 104 -3.33 -3.47 -9.26
CA ALA A 104 -2.80 -4.82 -9.36
C ALA A 104 -3.86 -5.88 -9.70
N ARG A 105 -5.07 -5.77 -9.12
CA ARG A 105 -6.14 -6.78 -9.25
C ARG A 105 -7.37 -6.26 -9.98
N GLY A 106 -7.74 -5.00 -9.79
CA GLY A 106 -8.86 -4.40 -10.50
C GLY A 106 -8.60 -4.26 -12.00
N PHE A 107 -7.46 -3.65 -12.36
CA PHE A 107 -7.03 -3.46 -13.73
C PHE A 107 -6.06 -4.55 -14.21
N GLY A 108 -5.59 -5.42 -13.30
CA GLY A 108 -4.69 -6.53 -13.62
C GLY A 108 -3.35 -6.06 -14.16
N GLN A 109 -2.86 -4.90 -13.72
CA GLN A 109 -1.57 -4.35 -14.17
C GLN A 109 -0.44 -4.81 -13.26
N ASP A 110 0.79 -4.77 -13.77
CA ASP A 110 1.98 -4.98 -12.96
C ASP A 110 1.99 -4.04 -11.75
N TRP A 111 1.99 -4.64 -10.57
CA TRP A 111 1.95 -3.94 -9.30
C TRP A 111 3.16 -3.03 -9.09
N ARG A 112 4.31 -3.34 -9.71
CA ARG A 112 5.55 -2.57 -9.59
C ARG A 112 5.40 -1.17 -10.17
N LEU A 113 4.59 -1.01 -11.22
CA LEU A 113 4.31 0.30 -11.82
C LEU A 113 3.61 1.24 -10.83
N GLY A 114 2.77 0.69 -9.96
CA GLY A 114 2.13 1.46 -8.90
C GLY A 114 3.10 1.82 -7.78
N ALA A 115 3.97 0.89 -7.40
CA ALA A 115 5.00 1.15 -6.41
C ALA A 115 6.01 2.22 -6.88
N GLU A 116 6.44 2.16 -8.15
CA GLU A 116 7.28 3.16 -8.81
C GLU A 116 6.58 4.54 -8.87
N TRP A 117 5.27 4.56 -9.12
CA TRP A 117 4.52 5.82 -9.10
C TRP A 117 4.43 6.42 -7.69
N PHE A 118 4.22 5.58 -6.68
CA PHE A 118 4.19 6.02 -5.28
C PHE A 118 5.57 6.50 -4.81
N GLU A 119 6.65 5.87 -5.26
CA GLU A 119 8.02 6.33 -5.06
C GLU A 119 8.25 7.75 -5.58
N ARG A 120 7.63 8.09 -6.72
CA ARG A 120 7.71 9.44 -7.28
C ARG A 120 6.88 10.47 -6.52
N CYS A 121 5.69 10.09 -6.05
CA CYS A 121 4.69 11.05 -5.56
C CYS A 121 4.66 11.19 -4.03
N SER A 122 5.04 10.16 -3.27
CA SER A 122 4.82 10.12 -1.83
C SER A 122 5.95 10.76 -1.05
N LEU A 123 5.64 11.69 -0.13
CA LEU A 123 6.64 12.36 0.72
C LEU A 123 7.16 11.47 1.85
N ASP A 124 6.34 10.53 2.31
CA ASP A 124 6.65 9.53 3.34
C ASP A 124 7.13 8.20 2.73
N TYR A 125 7.73 8.24 1.54
CA TYR A 125 8.14 7.05 0.82
C TYR A 125 9.19 6.24 1.58
N ASP A 126 8.91 4.95 1.68
CA ASP A 126 9.83 3.91 2.15
C ASP A 126 9.69 2.69 1.22
N PRO A 127 10.80 2.16 0.67
CA PRO A 127 10.74 1.10 -0.32
C PRO A 127 10.14 -0.20 0.25
N PHE A 128 10.41 -0.53 1.52
CA PHE A 128 9.93 -1.77 2.12
C PHE A 128 8.44 -1.70 2.44
N ILE A 129 7.96 -0.54 2.90
CA ILE A 129 6.53 -0.32 3.13
C ILE A 129 5.79 -0.26 1.81
N CYS A 130 6.28 0.50 0.83
CA CYS A 130 5.61 0.72 -0.44
C CYS A 130 5.54 -0.59 -1.25
N TYR A 131 6.70 -1.15 -1.63
CA TYR A 131 6.72 -2.36 -2.45
C TYR A 131 6.14 -3.55 -1.71
N GLY A 132 6.34 -3.65 -0.38
CA GLY A 132 5.72 -4.68 0.45
C GLY A 132 4.19 -4.59 0.46
N ALA A 133 3.62 -3.39 0.54
CA ALA A 133 2.18 -3.20 0.47
C ALA A 133 1.62 -3.57 -0.91
N PHE A 134 2.26 -3.14 -1.99
CA PHE A 134 1.83 -3.49 -3.35
C PHE A 134 1.94 -5.00 -3.63
N ALA A 135 3.06 -5.63 -3.26
CA ALA A 135 3.24 -7.08 -3.42
C ALA A 135 2.19 -7.86 -2.61
N ARG A 136 1.86 -7.40 -1.39
CA ARG A 136 0.83 -8.03 -0.56
C ARG A 136 -0.56 -7.94 -1.20
N VAL A 137 -0.98 -6.76 -1.67
CA VAL A 137 -2.31 -6.62 -2.30
C VAL A 137 -2.42 -7.33 -3.65
N ALA A 138 -1.29 -7.45 -4.36
CA ALA A 138 -1.18 -8.28 -5.56
C ALA A 138 -1.28 -9.78 -5.27
N GLY A 139 -1.27 -10.18 -3.98
CA GLY A 139 -1.32 -11.58 -3.58
C GLY A 139 0.00 -12.29 -3.82
N LEU A 140 1.13 -11.60 -3.61
CA LEU A 140 2.50 -12.11 -3.75
C LEU A 140 3.21 -12.27 -2.39
N THR A 141 2.48 -12.18 -1.29
CA THR A 141 2.92 -12.56 0.06
C THR A 141 2.03 -13.71 0.55
N LYS A 142 2.55 -14.66 1.33
CA LYS A 142 1.73 -15.64 2.07
C LYS A 142 1.39 -15.08 3.46
#